data_AF-A0A921B7B4-F1
#
_entry.id   AF-A0A921B7B4-F1
#
_cell.length_a   1.000
_cell.length_b   1.000
_cell.length_c   1.000
_cell.angle_alpha   90.00
_cell.angle_beta   90.00
_cell.angle_gamma   90.00
#
_symmetry.space_group_name_H-M   'P 1'
#
loop_
_entity.id
_entity.type
_entity.pdbx_description
1 polymer ?
#
loop_
_entity_poly.entity_id
_entity_poly.type
_entity_poly.pdbx_seq_one_letter_code
_entity_poly.pdbx_strand_id
1 'polypeptide(L)'
;MYGAQSFEKCGVSAVDVLQPDITQSGGIFETKKIASTAEAYSIMVAPHNVGGIVSTMAALHLCLTLRNAKILEHFNDFADPHVKKPVLGTPRS
;
A
#
# COMPACT_ATOMS: atom_id res chain seq x y z
N MET A 1 -3.97 1.40 -14.04
CA MET A 1 -3.50 2.80 -14.16
C MET A 1 -2.27 2.90 -13.30
N TYR A 2 -1.06 2.89 -13.86
CA TYR A 2 0.16 2.77 -13.05
C TYR A 2 1.20 3.83 -13.41
N GLY A 3 1.72 4.49 -12.38
CA GLY A 3 2.77 5.51 -12.44
C GLY A 3 2.35 6.89 -11.92
N ALA A 4 3.32 7.77 -11.63
CA ALA A 4 3.11 9.12 -11.09
C ALA A 4 2.13 9.98 -11.90
N GLN A 5 2.06 9.78 -13.22
CA GLN A 5 1.10 10.45 -14.10
C GLN A 5 -0.36 10.01 -13.86
N SER A 6 -0.58 8.81 -13.33
CA SER A 6 -1.93 8.35 -12.98
C SER A 6 -2.48 9.07 -11.75
N PHE A 7 -1.60 9.50 -10.84
CA PHE A 7 -1.99 10.27 -9.65
C PHE A 7 -2.49 11.68 -10.01
N GLU A 8 -1.82 12.37 -10.93
CA GLU A 8 -2.26 13.69 -11.42
C GLU A 8 -3.68 13.65 -12.02
N LYS A 9 -4.03 12.53 -12.66
CA LYS A 9 -5.37 12.32 -13.24
C LYS A 9 -6.47 12.05 -12.22
N CYS A 10 -6.13 11.62 -11.01
CA CYS A 10 -7.10 11.29 -9.96
C CYS A 10 -7.73 12.56 -9.33
N GLY A 11 -7.17 13.74 -9.61
CA GLY A 11 -7.61 14.99 -9.02
C GLY A 11 -7.04 15.13 -7.62
N VAL A 12 -5.86 15.75 -7.53
CA VAL A 12 -5.11 15.97 -6.28
C VAL A 12 -5.93 16.65 -5.17
N SER A 13 -7.02 17.34 -5.47
CA SER A 13 -7.93 17.93 -4.47
C SER A 13 -9.00 16.98 -3.91
N ALA A 14 -9.11 15.75 -4.41
CA ALA A 14 -10.13 14.78 -4.00
C ALA A 14 -9.60 13.64 -3.11
N VAL A 15 -8.30 13.61 -2.81
CA VAL A 15 -7.65 12.51 -2.10
C VAL A 15 -6.96 13.00 -0.83
N ASP A 16 -7.41 12.52 0.34
CA ASP A 16 -6.81 12.85 1.63
C ASP A 16 -5.57 11.99 1.96
N VAL A 17 -5.60 10.72 1.57
CA VAL A 17 -4.50 9.76 1.78
C VAL A 17 -4.36 8.88 0.54
N LEU A 18 -3.16 8.83 -0.01
CA LEU A 18 -2.84 8.00 -1.16
C LEU A 18 -2.40 6.61 -0.73
N GLN A 19 -2.96 5.55 -1.34
CA GLN A 19 -2.64 4.16 -0.99
C GLN A 19 -2.04 3.38 -2.17
N PRO A 20 -0.79 3.66 -2.56
CA PRO A 20 -0.18 2.97 -3.68
C PRO A 20 0.28 1.57 -3.27
N ASP A 21 0.02 0.59 -4.13
CA ASP A 21 0.52 -0.78 -3.98
C ASP A 21 1.83 -0.95 -4.75
N ILE A 22 2.90 -1.38 -4.09
CA ILE A 22 4.24 -1.48 -4.70
C ILE A 22 4.29 -2.46 -5.87
N THR A 23 3.57 -3.57 -5.78
CA THR A 23 3.58 -4.63 -6.80
C THR A 23 2.83 -4.20 -8.05
N GLN A 24 1.85 -3.33 -7.88
CA GLN A 24 0.99 -2.84 -8.95
C GLN A 24 1.52 -1.53 -9.55
N SER A 25 2.07 -0.64 -8.73
CA SER A 25 2.48 0.72 -9.12
C SER A 25 3.76 0.80 -9.93
N GLY A 26 4.37 -0.33 -10.29
CA GLY A 26 5.64 -0.37 -11.05
C GLY A 26 6.89 -0.55 -10.17
N GLY A 27 6.74 -1.09 -8.96
CA GLY A 27 7.85 -1.38 -8.05
C GLY A 27 8.20 -0.24 -7.10
N ILE A 28 9.25 -0.45 -6.31
CA ILE A 28 9.64 0.46 -5.21
C ILE A 28 9.97 1.86 -5.74
N PHE A 29 10.69 1.95 -6.86
CA PHE A 29 11.16 3.23 -7.39
C PHE A 29 9.99 4.08 -7.93
N GLU A 30 9.08 3.47 -8.68
CA GLU A 30 7.92 4.20 -9.20
C GLU A 30 6.95 4.58 -8.08
N THR A 31 6.77 3.70 -7.08
CA THR A 31 5.98 4.01 -5.89
C THR A 31 6.57 5.18 -5.11
N LYS A 32 7.90 5.24 -4.99
CA LYS A 32 8.59 6.39 -4.38
C LYS A 32 8.35 7.68 -5.17
N LYS A 33 8.39 7.61 -6.50
CA LYS A 33 8.10 8.77 -7.36
C LYS A 33 6.68 9.29 -7.16
N ILE A 34 5.69 8.38 -7.15
CA ILE A 34 4.29 8.71 -6.84
C ILE A 34 4.18 9.39 -5.47
N ALA A 35 4.83 8.83 -4.45
CA ALA A 35 4.80 9.38 -3.10
C ALA A 35 5.46 10.77 -3.00
N SER A 36 6.58 11.00 -3.70
CA SER A 36 7.21 12.32 -3.79
C SER A 36 6.36 13.34 -4.54
N THR A 37 5.63 12.92 -5.57
CA THR A 37 4.65 13.80 -6.24
C THR A 37 3.51 14.15 -5.28
N ALA A 38 3.00 13.19 -4.51
CA ALA A 38 1.97 13.45 -3.48
C ALA A 38 2.46 14.39 -2.36
N GLU A 39 3.74 14.29 -1.98
CA GLU A 39 4.37 15.18 -0.99
C GLU A 39 4.27 16.65 -1.42
N ALA A 40 4.43 16.97 -2.71
CA ALA A 40 4.31 18.33 -3.23
C ALA A 40 2.90 18.93 -3.04
N TYR A 41 1.87 18.08 -2.92
CA TYR A 41 0.49 18.48 -2.63
C TYR A 41 0.12 18.31 -1.16
N SER A 42 1.11 18.07 -0.28
CA SER A 42 0.89 17.81 1.16
C SER A 42 -0.04 16.62 1.43
N ILE A 43 -0.08 15.64 0.52
CA ILE A 43 -0.87 14.41 0.66
C ILE A 43 -0.01 13.33 1.30
N MET A 44 -0.58 12.69 2.32
CA MET A 44 0.04 11.58 3.03
C MET A 44 -0.13 10.27 2.26
N VAL A 45 0.83 9.36 2.40
CA VAL A 45 0.87 8.08 1.70
C VAL A 45 0.80 6.93 2.70
N ALA A 46 -0.12 6.00 2.49
CA ALA A 46 -0.26 4.77 3.26
C ALA A 46 -0.19 3.57 2.31
N PRO A 47 0.98 2.93 2.14
CA PRO A 47 1.14 1.85 1.16
C PRO A 47 0.16 0.71 1.40
N HIS A 48 -0.57 0.34 0.34
CA HIS A 48 -1.41 -0.84 0.31
C HIS A 48 -0.52 -2.08 0.16
N ASN A 49 -0.74 -3.08 1.01
CA ASN A 49 0.12 -4.26 1.06
C ASN A 49 -0.66 -5.49 1.53
N VAL A 50 -1.18 -6.26 0.57
CA VAL A 50 -1.81 -7.58 0.76
C VAL A 50 -0.81 -8.71 0.48
N GLY A 51 0.46 -8.36 0.27
CA GLY A 51 1.52 -9.32 -0.03
C GLY A 51 2.10 -9.99 1.22
N GLY A 52 2.86 -11.06 0.99
CA GLY A 52 3.60 -11.74 2.07
C GLY A 52 4.74 -10.91 2.67
N ILE A 53 5.58 -11.54 3.48
CA ILE A 53 6.63 -10.85 4.25
C ILE A 53 7.63 -10.06 3.39
N VAL A 54 7.91 -10.52 2.18
CA VAL A 54 8.80 -9.82 1.25
C VAL A 54 8.21 -8.48 0.81
N SER A 55 6.93 -8.47 0.42
CA SER A 55 6.21 -7.25 0.05
C SER A 55 6.11 -6.30 1.24
N THR A 56 5.82 -6.84 2.42
CA THR A 56 5.75 -6.08 3.67
C THR A 56 7.09 -5.41 4.01
N MET A 57 8.21 -6.11 3.88
CA MET A 57 9.54 -5.54 4.15
C MET A 57 9.93 -4.48 3.10
N ALA A 58 9.59 -4.70 1.83
CA ALA A 58 9.79 -3.70 0.79
C ALA A 58 8.97 -2.42 1.06
N ALA A 59 7.72 -2.58 1.50
CA ALA A 59 6.84 -1.48 1.86
C ALA A 59 7.31 -0.75 3.12
N LEU A 60 7.77 -1.49 4.13
CA LEU A 60 8.35 -0.91 5.33
C LEU A 60 9.60 -0.08 5.01
N HIS A 61 10.51 -0.63 4.21
CA HIS A 61 11.70 0.10 3.78
C HIS A 61 11.31 1.36 3.01
N LEU A 62 10.34 1.28 2.11
CA LEU A 62 9.86 2.45 1.39
C LEU A 62 9.31 3.51 2.35
N CYS A 63 8.43 3.14 3.29
CA CYS A 63 7.87 4.04 4.31
C CYS A 63 8.97 4.80 5.09
N LEU A 64 10.05 4.11 5.47
CA LEU A 64 11.17 4.74 6.20
C LEU A 64 11.91 5.80 5.37
N THR A 65 11.83 5.73 4.04
CA THR A 65 12.48 6.70 3.14
C THR A 65 11.59 7.86 2.72
N LEU A 66 10.29 7.83 3.07
CA LEU A 66 9.30 8.83 2.68
C LEU A 66 8.98 9.75 3.85
N ARG A 67 8.96 11.07 3.61
CA ARG A 67 8.59 12.05 4.66
C ARG A 67 7.08 12.15 4.89
N ASN A 68 6.28 11.72 3.92
CA ASN A 68 4.82 11.74 3.96
C ASN A 68 4.22 10.34 4.18
N ALA A 69 4.98 9.37 4.71
CA ALA A 69 4.43 8.07 5.09
C ALA A 69 3.53 8.20 6.32
N LYS A 70 2.31 7.65 6.26
CA LYS A 70 1.32 7.68 7.35
C LYS A 70 1.32 6.41 8.18
N ILE A 71 0.94 5.30 7.54
CA ILE A 71 0.86 3.96 8.14
C ILE A 71 1.12 2.91 7.06
N LEU A 72 1.61 1.74 7.44
CA LEU A 72 1.76 0.60 6.55
C LEU A 72 0.67 -0.42 6.85
N GLU A 73 -0.08 -0.82 5.81
CA GLU A 73 -0.99 -1.96 5.90
C GLU A 73 -0.21 -3.27 6.09
N HIS A 74 -0.59 -4.05 7.11
CA HIS A 74 0.04 -5.33 7.41
C HIS A 74 -1.03 -6.37 7.77
N PHE A 75 -1.09 -7.44 6.99
CA PHE A 75 -1.92 -8.61 7.27
C PHE A 75 -1.12 -9.65 8.06
N ASN A 76 -1.73 -10.16 9.12
CA ASN A 76 -1.17 -11.23 9.93
C ASN A 76 -2.17 -12.39 10.05
N ASP A 77 -2.50 -12.98 8.90
CA ASP A 77 -3.45 -14.11 8.80
C ASP A 77 -2.99 -15.34 9.61
N PHE A 78 -1.71 -15.41 9.98
CA PHE A 78 -1.16 -16.49 10.78
C PHE A 78 -1.32 -16.30 12.30
N ALA A 79 -1.54 -15.07 12.78
CA ALA A 79 -1.66 -14.75 14.20
C ALA A 79 -3.09 -14.59 14.70
N ASP A 80 -4.08 -14.38 13.83
CA ASP A 80 -5.46 -14.20 14.27
C ASP A 80 -6.19 -15.55 14.41
N PRO A 81 -6.56 -15.99 15.64
CA PRO A 81 -7.19 -17.28 15.86
C PRO A 81 -8.55 -17.43 15.14
N HIS A 82 -9.19 -16.32 14.81
CA HIS A 82 -10.52 -16.28 14.19
C HIS A 82 -10.48 -16.59 12.69
N VAL A 83 -9.38 -16.30 12.00
CA VAL A 83 -9.20 -16.59 10.57
C VAL A 83 -9.06 -18.10 10.33
N LYS A 84 -8.52 -18.84 11.32
CA LYS A 84 -8.35 -20.31 11.26
C LYS A 84 -9.62 -21.09 11.63
N LYS A 85 -10.68 -20.44 12.10
CA LYS A 85 -11.95 -21.13 12.36
C LYS A 85 -12.64 -21.35 11.02
N PRO A 86 -12.79 -22.60 10.53
CA PRO A 86 -13.62 -22.83 9.36
C PRO A 86 -15.04 -22.40 9.73
N VAL A 87 -15.59 -21.44 9.00
CA VAL A 87 -17.03 -21.19 9.02
C VAL A 87 -17.68 -22.50 8.57
N LEU A 88 -18.52 -23.09 9.43
CA LEU A 88 -19.15 -24.38 9.20
C LEU A 88 -19.92 -24.34 7.87
N GLY A 89 -19.37 -24.95 6.81
CA GLY A 89 -20.03 -25.05 5.50
C GLY A 89 -19.22 -24.64 4.26
N THR A 90 -18.00 -24.12 4.37
CA THR A 90 -17.18 -23.83 3.17
C THR A 90 -16.47 -25.09 2.64
N PRO A 91 -16.55 -25.41 1.34
CA PRO A 91 -15.82 -26.53 0.76
C PRO A 91 -14.32 -26.31 0.89
N ARG A 92 -13.58 -27.32 1.35
CA ARG A 92 -12.12 -27.32 1.29
C ARG A 92 -11.71 -27.73 -0.13
N SER A 93 -11.02 -26.84 -0.83
CA SER A 93 -10.31 -27.13 -2.09
C SER A 93 -9.01 -27.86 -1.83
#